data_AF-A0A7W6AHD4-F1
#
_entry.id   AF-A0A7W6AHD4-F1
#
_cell.length_a   1.000
_cell.length_b   1.000
_cell.length_c   1.000
_cell.angle_alpha   90.00
_cell.angle_beta   90.00
_cell.angle_gamma   90.00
#
_symmetry.space_group_name_H-M   'P 1'
#
loop_
_entity.id
_entity.type
_entity.pdbx_description
1 polymer ?
#
loop_
_entity_poly.entity_id
_entity_poly.type
_entity_poly.pdbx_seq_one_letter_code
_entity_poly.pdbx_strand_id
1 'polypeptide(L)' 'MQEAIRVKPTQDGTYTVYRGTMALVAGLTRLQAERYEASIVRRQPRSTPIAVLG' A
#
# COMPACT_ATOMS: atom_id res chain seq x y z
N MET A 1 -6.69 -3.71 13.04
CA MET A 1 -6.39 -4.79 12.07
C MET A 1 -5.69 -4.14 10.89
N GLN A 2 -4.44 -4.49 10.57
CA GLN A 2 -3.74 -3.88 9.44
C GLN A 2 -4.34 -4.41 8.14
N GLU A 3 -5.02 -3.56 7.37
CA GLU A 3 -5.51 -3.95 6.05
C GLU A 3 -4.34 -4.33 5.14
N ALA A 4 -4.41 -5.56 4.62
CA ALA A 4 -3.38 -6.10 3.73
C ALA A 4 -3.35 -5.29 2.42
N ILE A 5 -2.13 -4.92 2.01
CA ILE A 5 -1.86 -4.34 0.69
C ILE A 5 -1.84 -5.47 -0.32
N ARG A 6 -2.57 -5.31 -1.43
CA ARG A 6 -2.65 -6.29 -2.51
C ARG A 6 -2.42 -5.62 -3.84
N VAL A 7 -1.51 -6.17 -4.63
CA VAL A 7 -1.32 -5.76 -6.02
C VAL A 7 -2.14 -6.69 -6.91
N LYS A 8 -2.97 -6.13 -7.80
CA LYS A 8 -3.72 -6.91 -8.80
C LYS A 8 -3.41 -6.40 -10.22
N PRO A 9 -3.14 -7.28 -11.18
CA PRO A 9 -3.04 -6.89 -12.58
C PRO A 9 -4.41 -6.47 -13.12
N THR A 10 -4.41 -5.50 -14.03
CA THR A 10 -5.57 -5.00 -14.78
C THR A 10 -5.58 -5.54 -16.20
N GLN A 11 -6.75 -5.53 -16.87
CA GLN A 11 -6.91 -6.06 -18.23
C GLN A 11 -6.04 -5.33 -19.26
N ASP A 12 -5.76 -4.04 -19.06
CA ASP A 12 -4.83 -3.24 -19.84
C ASP A 12 -3.33 -3.58 -19.65
N GLY A 13 -2.98 -4.59 -18.84
CA GLY A 13 -1.59 -4.97 -18.56
C GLY A 13 -0.87 -4.07 -17.54
N THR A 14 -1.60 -3.14 -16.94
CA THR A 14 -1.14 -2.36 -15.79
C THR A 14 -1.39 -3.09 -14.47
N TYR A 15 -0.96 -2.50 -13.37
CA TYR A 15 -1.12 -3.02 -12.01
C TYR A 15 -1.81 -1.96 -11.16
N THR A 16 -2.71 -2.43 -10.29
CA THR A 16 -3.44 -1.60 -9.34
C THR A 16 -3.16 -2.09 -7.93
N VAL A 17 -2.81 -1.16 -7.04
CA VAL A 17 -2.57 -1.46 -5.62
C VAL A 17 -3.84 -1.17 -4.84
N TYR A 18 -4.29 -2.17 -4.08
CA TYR A 18 -5.44 -2.12 -3.21
C TYR A 18 -5.00 -2.20 -1.74
N ARG A 19 -5.73 -1.53 -0.87
CA ARG A 19 -5.69 -1.72 0.57
C ARG A 19 -7.08 -2.16 1.00
N GLY A 20 -7.21 -3.42 1.42
CA GLY A 20 -8.52 -4.01 1.65
C GLY A 20 -9.38 -3.96 0.39
N THR A 21 -10.50 -3.24 0.46
CA THR A 21 -11.44 -3.03 -0.66
C THR A 21 -11.19 -1.73 -1.42
N MET A 22 -10.27 -0.88 -0.96
CA MET A 22 -10.02 0.44 -1.52
C MET A 22 -8.85 0.40 -2.51
N ALA A 23 -9.05 0.91 -3.72
CA ALA A 23 -7.96 1.12 -4.67
C ALA A 23 -7.15 2.35 -4.25
N LEU A 24 -5.86 2.17 -4.02
CA LEU A 24 -4.96 3.28 -3.68
C LEU A 24 -4.44 3.96 -4.94
N VAL A 25 -3.93 3.17 -5.89
CA VAL A 25 -3.34 3.66 -7.15
C VAL A 25 -3.56 2.62 -8.24
N ALA A 26 -3.95 3.07 -9.44
CA ALA A 26 -4.11 2.27 -10.65
C ALA A 26 -3.13 2.70 -11.75
N GLY A 27 -2.97 1.87 -12.78
CA GLY A 27 -2.15 2.21 -13.95
C GLY A 27 -0.63 2.09 -13.71
N LEU A 28 -0.20 1.35 -12.69
CA LEU A 28 1.21 1.15 -12.39
C LEU A 28 1.82 0.11 -13.32
N THR A 29 3.09 0.28 -13.65
CA THR A 29 3.91 -0.84 -14.14
C THR A 29 4.20 -1.81 -12.99
N ARG A 30 4.58 -3.05 -13.30
CA ARG A 30 4.92 -4.07 -12.29
C ARG A 30 5.92 -3.56 -11.25
N LEU A 31 7.02 -2.97 -11.71
CA LEU A 31 8.07 -2.41 -10.86
C LEU A 31 7.57 -1.25 -9.98
N GLN A 32 6.68 -0.41 -10.52
CA GLN A 32 6.09 0.67 -9.73
C GLN A 32 5.14 0.13 -8.66
N ALA A 33 4.35 -0.90 -8.96
CA ALA A 33 3.48 -1.54 -7.98
C ALA A 33 4.26 -2.20 -6.85
N GLU A 34 5.35 -2.91 -7.16
CA GLU A 34 6.27 -3.50 -6.16
C GLU A 34 6.89 -2.42 -5.26
N ARG A 35 7.37 -1.32 -5.85
CA ARG A 35 7.91 -0.17 -5.09
C ARG A 35 6.85 0.51 -4.22
N TYR A 36 5.63 0.63 -4.73
CA TYR A 36 4.52 1.25 -4.03
C TYR A 36 4.09 0.41 -2.83
N GLU A 37 3.98 -0.91 -3.00
CA GLU A 37 3.75 -1.84 -1.90
C GLU A 37 4.84 -1.71 -0.82
N ALA A 38 6.11 -1.79 -1.20
CA ALA A 38 7.24 -1.67 -0.27
C ALA A 38 7.25 -0.32 0.46
N SER A 39 6.84 0.76 -0.22
CA SER A 39 6.70 2.08 0.38
C SER A 39 5.59 2.11 1.44
N ILE A 40 4.42 1.53 1.14
CA ILE A 40 3.28 1.52 2.08
C ILE A 40 3.54 0.62 3.29
N VAL A 41 4.17 -0.54 3.09
CA VAL A 41 4.56 -1.43 4.18
C VAL A 41 5.51 -0.70 5.15
N ARG A 42 6.45 0.08 4.62
CA ARG A 42 7.35 0.92 5.43
C ARG A 42 6.65 2.11 6.08
N ARG A 43 5.65 2.68 5.43
CA ARG A 43 4.92 3.86 5.89
C ARG A 43 3.79 3.54 6.85
N GLN A 44 3.49 2.26 7.05
CA GLN A 44 2.56 1.86 8.08
C GLN A 44 3.15 2.34 9.40
N PRO A 45 2.58 3.40 10.00
CA PRO A 45 3.15 3.96 11.19
C PRO A 45 3.06 2.82 12.19
N ARG A 46 4.23 2.37 12.63
CA ARG A 46 4.37 1.78 13.94
C ARG A 46 3.66 2.79 14.84
N SER A 47 2.44 2.46 15.22
CA SER A 47 1.62 3.27 16.10
C SER A 47 2.27 3.14 17.47
N THR A 48 3.47 3.70 17.61
CA THR A 48 4.04 4.04 18.90
C THR A 48 3.14 5.16 19.38
N PRO A 49 2.31 4.95 20.42
CA PRO A 49 1.76 6.08 21.12
C PRO A 49 2.98 6.89 21.58
N ILE A 50 3.16 8.06 20.97
CA ILE A 50 4.04 9.07 21.53
C ILE A 50 3.34 9.46 22.82
N ALA A 51 3.69 8.77 23.92
CA ALA A 51 3.36 9.22 25.24
C ALA A 51 4.04 10.58 25.39
N VAL A 52 3.25 11.64 25.27
CA VAL A 52 3.59 12.96 25.79
C VAL A 52 3.93 12.75 27.27
N LEU A 53 5.22 12.87 27.58
CA LEU A 53 5.72 12.98 28.95
C LEU A 53 5.21 14.32 29.49
N GLY A 54 4.30 14.23 30.46
CA GLY A 54 4.01 15.32 31.39
C GLY A 54 5.00 15.35 32.55
#